data_AF-A0A539D009-F1
#
_entry.id   AF-A0A539D009-F1
#
_cell.length_a   1.000
_cell.length_b   1.000
_cell.length_c   1.000
_cell.angle_alpha   90.00
_cell.angle_beta   90.00
_cell.angle_gamma   90.00
#
_symmetry.space_group_name_H-M   'P 1'
#
loop_
_entity.id
_entity.type
_entity.pdbx_description
1 polymer ?
#
loop_
_entity_poly.entity_id
_entity_poly.type
_entity_poly.pdbx_seq_one_letter_code
_entity_poly.pdbx_strand_id
1 'polypeptide(L)'
;MVIKAWGAANRYAGSGDRRAVAERVYQVLRARGRLVTAMGGREDGRALVVGALAFLDRLSLEEIEALHSGEGYGPRPLSKQERARIAAGEGDLPETAADLPAFVVEDLKATFGDRWSEEAAGLLARAPVDLRVNTAKTTVEAARAELKATGLTPEPTPWSAVGLRLPSEPAPNVQALDAFNA
;
A
#
# COMPACT_ATOMS: atom_id res chain seq x y z
N MET A 1 1.93 -4.71 18.05
CA MET A 1 2.16 -4.04 16.75
C MET A 1 2.20 -2.54 16.97
N VAL A 2 3.25 -1.86 16.47
CA VAL A 2 3.56 -0.44 16.72
C VAL A 2 2.39 0.50 16.37
N ILE A 3 1.72 0.27 15.24
CA ILE A 3 0.55 1.07 14.79
C ILE A 3 -0.60 1.01 15.80
N LYS A 4 -0.87 -0.16 16.40
CA LYS A 4 -1.93 -0.32 17.41
C LYS A 4 -1.60 0.49 18.68
N ALA A 5 -0.34 0.47 19.11
CA ALA A 5 0.11 1.24 20.27
C ALA A 5 0.03 2.75 20.00
N TRP A 6 0.46 3.20 18.80
CA TRP A 6 0.32 4.59 18.37
C TRP A 6 -1.16 5.03 18.37
N GLY A 7 -2.06 4.23 17.81
CA GLY A 7 -3.49 4.57 17.79
C GLY A 7 -4.14 4.62 19.18
N ALA A 8 -3.66 3.83 20.14
CA ALA A 8 -4.12 3.90 21.53
C ALA A 8 -3.64 5.17 22.25
N ALA A 9 -2.40 5.61 21.97
CA ALA A 9 -1.83 6.84 22.51
C ALA A 9 -2.44 8.12 21.89
N ASN A 10 -2.87 8.05 20.63
CA ASN A 10 -3.43 9.19 19.88
C ASN A 10 -4.96 9.11 19.81
N ARG A 11 -5.62 9.36 20.93
CA ARG A 11 -7.09 9.22 21.08
C ARG A 11 -7.90 10.14 20.18
N TYR A 12 -7.32 11.24 19.71
CA TYR A 12 -7.94 12.17 18.77
C TYR A 12 -8.08 11.57 17.36
N ALA A 13 -7.26 10.56 17.01
CA ALA A 13 -7.33 9.90 15.72
C ALA A 13 -8.50 8.90 15.70
N GLY A 14 -9.48 9.15 14.84
CA GLY A 14 -10.62 8.28 14.61
C GLY A 14 -10.25 6.99 13.85
N SER A 15 -11.23 6.14 13.58
CA SER A 15 -11.02 4.90 12.81
C SER A 15 -10.49 5.20 11.39
N GLY A 16 -10.98 6.25 10.74
CA GLY A 16 -10.51 6.73 9.44
C GLY A 16 -9.05 7.16 9.47
N ASP A 17 -8.67 8.01 10.43
CA ASP A 17 -7.29 8.50 10.57
C ASP A 17 -6.30 7.36 10.83
N ARG A 18 -6.67 6.43 11.71
CA ARG A 18 -5.84 5.25 12.01
C ARG A 18 -5.67 4.36 10.78
N ARG A 19 -6.71 4.20 9.97
CA ARG A 19 -6.63 3.48 8.70
C ARG A 19 -5.69 4.19 7.74
N ALA A 20 -5.85 5.49 7.54
CA ALA A 20 -5.00 6.28 6.65
C ALA A 20 -3.52 6.24 7.05
N VAL A 21 -3.22 6.36 8.35
CA VAL A 21 -1.84 6.23 8.87
C VAL A 21 -1.30 4.82 8.66
N ALA A 22 -2.08 3.78 8.95
CA ALA A 22 -1.65 2.40 8.73
C ALA A 22 -1.37 2.14 7.24
N GLU A 23 -2.26 2.59 6.35
CA GLU A 23 -2.09 2.48 4.90
C GLU A 23 -0.82 3.18 4.44
N ARG A 24 -0.57 4.42 4.88
CA ARG A 24 0.66 5.16 4.58
C ARG A 24 1.92 4.43 5.06
N VAL A 25 1.91 3.90 6.29
CA VAL A 25 3.06 3.17 6.83
C VAL A 25 3.36 1.93 5.99
N TYR A 26 2.36 1.12 5.65
CA TYR A 26 2.59 -0.06 4.83
C TYR A 26 2.95 0.27 3.38
N GLN A 27 2.40 1.34 2.81
CA GLN A 27 2.79 1.83 1.49
C GLN A 27 4.28 2.22 1.47
N VAL A 28 4.74 2.99 2.46
CA VAL A 28 6.16 3.36 2.62
C VAL A 28 7.06 2.13 2.81
N LEU A 29 6.64 1.16 3.63
CA LEU A 29 7.46 -0.02 3.92
C LEU A 29 7.64 -0.91 2.68
N ARG A 30 6.63 -1.04 1.83
CA ARG A 30 6.73 -1.82 0.58
C ARG A 30 7.65 -1.19 -0.45
N ALA A 31 7.75 0.13 -0.44
CA ALA A 31 8.58 0.91 -1.36
C ALA A 31 9.84 1.48 -0.67
N ARG A 32 10.26 0.90 0.46
CA ARG A 32 11.26 1.56 1.33
C ARG A 32 12.58 1.78 0.62
N GLY A 33 13.11 0.77 -0.07
CA GLY A 33 14.42 0.86 -0.68
C GLY A 33 14.46 1.85 -1.84
N ARG A 34 13.42 1.86 -2.69
CA ARG A 34 13.29 2.87 -3.75
C ARG A 34 13.18 4.28 -3.16
N LEU A 35 12.36 4.46 -2.11
CA LEU A 35 12.17 5.76 -1.45
C LEU A 35 13.45 6.26 -0.76
N VAL A 36 14.18 5.37 -0.06
CA VAL A 36 15.48 5.70 0.54
C VAL A 36 16.42 6.20 -0.55
N THR A 37 16.47 5.52 -1.69
CA THR A 37 17.40 5.91 -2.75
C THR A 37 17.02 7.23 -3.41
N ALA A 38 15.74 7.39 -3.77
CA ALA A 38 15.20 8.62 -4.34
C ALA A 38 15.42 9.83 -3.43
N MET A 39 15.31 9.64 -2.11
CA MET A 39 15.53 10.68 -1.11
C MET A 39 17.00 10.82 -0.67
N GLY A 40 17.93 10.20 -1.40
CA GLY A 40 19.37 10.39 -1.21
C GLY A 40 19.97 9.62 -0.05
N GLY A 41 19.49 8.41 0.21
CA GLY A 41 19.94 7.54 1.30
C GLY A 41 19.31 7.87 2.66
N ARG A 42 18.35 8.79 2.72
CA ARG A 42 17.67 9.15 3.96
C ARG A 42 16.60 8.14 4.32
N GLU A 43 16.67 7.61 5.53
CA GLU A 43 15.74 6.59 6.02
C GLU A 43 14.79 7.10 7.11
N ASP A 44 14.83 8.39 7.44
CA ASP A 44 13.92 8.96 8.42
C ASP A 44 12.48 9.03 7.91
N GLY A 45 11.51 8.89 8.81
CA GLY A 45 10.10 8.80 8.45
C GLY A 45 9.59 10.00 7.64
N ARG A 46 10.14 11.20 7.85
CA ARG A 46 9.76 12.38 7.06
C ARG A 46 10.23 12.24 5.62
N ALA A 47 11.50 11.89 5.39
CA ALA A 47 12.03 11.68 4.04
C ALA A 47 11.20 10.64 3.28
N LEU A 48 10.88 9.52 3.94
CA LEU A 48 10.10 8.44 3.33
C LEU A 48 8.66 8.87 3.01
N VAL A 49 7.99 9.62 3.90
CA VAL A 49 6.62 10.12 3.63
C VAL A 49 6.62 11.15 2.51
N VAL A 50 7.58 12.08 2.49
CA VAL A 50 7.74 13.06 1.41
C VAL A 50 8.01 12.37 0.07
N GLY A 51 8.92 11.39 0.06
CA GLY A 51 9.18 10.59 -1.14
C GLY A 51 7.94 9.81 -1.61
N ALA A 52 7.16 9.24 -0.68
CA ALA A 52 5.92 8.56 -1.02
C ALA A 52 4.89 9.50 -1.68
N LEU A 53 4.73 10.72 -1.15
CA LEU A 53 3.85 11.73 -1.78
C LEU A 53 4.29 12.06 -3.21
N ALA A 54 5.59 12.22 -3.44
CA ALA A 54 6.12 12.57 -4.75
C ALA A 54 6.08 11.42 -5.76
N PHE A 55 6.46 10.22 -5.35
CA PHE A 55 6.78 9.14 -6.29
C PHE A 55 5.78 7.98 -6.30
N LEU A 56 5.00 7.81 -5.23
CA LEU A 56 3.92 6.81 -5.19
C LEU A 56 2.58 7.48 -5.48
N ASP A 57 2.29 8.58 -4.79
CA ASP A 57 1.03 9.31 -4.97
C ASP A 57 1.08 10.28 -6.17
N ARG A 58 2.29 10.52 -6.72
CA ARG A 58 2.55 11.39 -7.88
C ARG A 58 2.04 12.82 -7.71
N LEU A 59 2.09 13.35 -6.48
CA LEU A 59 1.78 14.74 -6.22
C LEU A 59 2.88 15.65 -6.76
N SER A 60 2.47 16.80 -7.30
CA SER A 60 3.36 17.88 -7.68
C SER A 60 4.07 18.47 -6.47
N LEU A 61 5.19 19.16 -6.70
CA LEU A 61 5.91 19.84 -5.63
C LEU A 61 5.02 20.84 -4.88
N GLU A 62 4.16 21.59 -5.60
CA GLU A 62 3.24 22.57 -5.02
C GLU A 62 2.21 21.90 -4.09
N GLU A 63 1.63 20.77 -4.49
CA GLU A 63 0.70 20.01 -3.65
C GLU A 63 1.39 19.49 -2.38
N ILE A 64 2.63 19.02 -2.48
CA ILE A 64 3.40 18.56 -1.32
C ILE A 64 3.73 19.73 -0.39
N GLU A 65 4.08 20.90 -0.94
CA GLU A 65 4.34 22.10 -0.16
C GLU A 65 3.09 22.59 0.57
N ALA A 66 1.92 22.52 -0.05
CA ALA A 66 0.64 22.83 0.59
C ALA A 66 0.36 21.91 1.80
N LEU A 67 0.71 20.63 1.70
CA LEU A 67 0.63 19.68 2.84
C LEU A 67 1.68 19.95 3.93
N HIS A 68 2.73 20.72 3.63
CA HIS A 68 3.86 21.02 4.52
C HIS A 68 3.92 22.51 4.87
N SER A 69 2.78 23.20 5.00
CA SER A 69 2.74 24.63 5.32
C SER A 69 3.34 24.98 6.69
N GLY A 70 3.39 24.01 7.62
CA GLY A 70 3.76 24.23 9.02
C GLY A 70 2.69 24.93 9.86
N GLU A 71 1.50 25.16 9.31
CA GLU A 71 0.38 25.77 10.03
C GLU A 71 -0.33 24.75 10.92
N GLY A 72 -0.68 25.15 12.14
CA GLY A 72 -1.39 24.30 13.11
C GLY A 72 -0.61 23.03 13.46
N TYR A 73 -1.18 21.87 13.13
CA TYR A 73 -0.55 20.55 13.30
C TYR A 73 0.17 20.06 12.04
N GLY A 74 0.27 20.91 11.01
CA GLY A 74 0.94 20.59 9.76
C GLY A 74 2.45 20.38 9.93
N PRO A 75 3.07 19.47 9.16
CA PRO A 75 4.51 19.29 9.18
C PRO A 75 5.23 20.54 8.68
N ARG A 76 6.47 20.74 9.13
CA ARG A 76 7.29 21.90 8.75
C ARG A 76 7.50 21.98 7.22
N PRO A 77 7.70 23.20 6.66
CA PRO A 77 8.05 23.43 5.26
C PRO A 77 9.18 22.56 4.74
N LEU A 78 9.13 22.23 3.44
CA LEU A 78 10.16 21.43 2.79
C LEU A 78 11.53 22.12 2.83
N SER A 79 12.53 21.37 3.24
CA SER A 79 13.93 21.77 3.16
C SER A 79 14.38 21.91 1.71
N LYS A 80 15.47 22.67 1.50
CA LYS A 80 16.09 22.78 0.17
C LYS A 80 16.51 21.41 -0.39
N GLN A 81 16.95 20.50 0.48
CA GLN A 81 17.34 19.16 0.11
C GLN A 81 16.14 18.31 -0.36
N GLU A 82 15.02 18.36 0.36
CA GLU A 82 13.79 17.64 -0.01
C GLU A 82 13.29 18.10 -1.39
N ARG A 83 13.23 19.42 -1.61
CA ARG A 83 12.87 20.00 -2.91
C ARG A 83 13.78 19.55 -4.04
N ALA A 84 15.10 19.57 -3.81
CA ALA A 84 16.07 19.13 -4.80
C ALA A 84 15.91 17.64 -5.16
N ARG A 85 15.58 16.78 -4.19
CA ARG A 85 15.32 15.36 -4.45
C ARG A 85 14.04 15.13 -5.25
N ILE A 86 12.95 15.80 -4.87
CA ILE A 86 11.69 15.72 -5.63
C ILE A 86 11.91 16.16 -7.08
N ALA A 87 12.63 17.27 -7.29
CA ALA A 87 12.93 17.79 -8.63
C ALA A 87 13.88 16.90 -9.44
N ALA A 88 14.80 16.18 -8.79
CA ALA A 88 15.72 15.25 -9.45
C ALA A 88 15.02 13.96 -9.93
N GLY A 89 13.85 13.62 -9.37
CA GLY A 89 13.13 12.41 -9.69
C GLY A 89 13.67 11.17 -8.97
N GLU A 90 13.11 10.01 -9.31
CA GLU A 90 13.37 8.74 -8.61
C GLU A 90 14.70 8.06 -9.04
N GLY A 91 15.29 8.52 -10.15
CA GLY A 91 16.47 7.92 -10.77
C GLY A 91 16.15 6.63 -11.56
N ASP A 92 17.19 6.00 -12.12
CA ASP A 92 17.06 4.85 -13.03
C ASP A 92 17.16 3.47 -12.33
N LEU A 93 16.82 3.38 -11.04
CA LEU A 93 16.92 2.10 -10.33
C LEU A 93 15.73 1.19 -10.68
N PRO A 94 15.97 -0.12 -10.93
CA PRO A 94 14.89 -1.07 -11.08
C PRO A 94 14.10 -1.14 -9.77
N GLU A 95 12.85 -0.68 -9.84
CA GLU A 95 11.93 -0.50 -8.71
C GLU A 95 11.92 -1.71 -7.76
N THR A 96 11.92 -2.92 -8.32
CA THR A 96 11.82 -4.19 -7.61
C THR A 96 13.08 -4.63 -6.86
N ALA A 97 14.28 -4.26 -7.34
CA ALA A 97 15.52 -4.69 -6.68
C ALA A 97 15.76 -3.96 -5.36
N ALA A 98 15.39 -2.68 -5.32
CA ALA A 98 15.66 -1.83 -4.16
C ALA A 98 14.83 -2.25 -2.95
N ASP A 99 13.62 -2.74 -3.18
CA ASP A 99 12.64 -3.03 -2.13
C ASP A 99 12.74 -4.45 -1.55
N LEU A 100 13.66 -5.27 -2.07
CA LEU A 100 13.85 -6.66 -1.63
C LEU A 100 15.21 -6.86 -0.96
N PRO A 101 15.30 -7.69 0.10
CA PRO A 101 16.59 -8.12 0.63
C PRO A 101 17.42 -8.83 -0.45
N ALA A 102 18.74 -8.63 -0.44
CA ALA A 102 19.63 -9.19 -1.46
C ALA A 102 19.49 -10.72 -1.62
N PHE A 103 19.33 -11.46 -0.51
CA PHE A 103 19.15 -12.92 -0.58
C PHE A 103 17.85 -13.30 -1.32
N VAL A 104 16.77 -12.53 -1.16
CA VAL A 104 15.49 -12.76 -1.87
C VAL A 104 15.65 -12.51 -3.36
N VAL A 105 16.41 -11.48 -3.74
CA VAL A 105 16.69 -11.19 -5.15
C VAL A 105 17.45 -12.34 -5.79
N GLU A 106 18.45 -12.90 -5.10
CA GLU A 106 19.20 -14.05 -5.62
C GLU A 106 18.32 -15.32 -5.75
N ASP A 107 17.46 -15.59 -4.77
CA ASP A 107 16.50 -16.71 -4.84
C ASP A 107 15.50 -16.54 -6.00
N LEU A 108 15.01 -15.32 -6.23
CA LEU A 108 14.09 -15.01 -7.33
C LEU A 108 14.78 -15.15 -8.70
N LYS A 109 16.03 -14.68 -8.84
CA LYS A 109 16.82 -14.88 -10.06
C LYS A 109 17.07 -16.35 -10.34
N ALA A 110 17.42 -17.13 -9.32
CA ALA A 110 17.64 -18.57 -9.46
C ALA A 110 16.36 -19.32 -9.88
N THR A 111 15.20 -18.85 -9.41
CA THR A 111 13.90 -19.50 -9.67
C THR A 111 13.29 -19.10 -11.03
N PHE A 112 13.33 -17.81 -11.35
CA PHE A 112 12.56 -17.23 -12.47
C PHE A 112 13.44 -16.75 -13.63
N GLY A 113 14.77 -16.81 -13.50
CA GLY A 113 15.70 -16.33 -14.53
C GLY A 113 15.43 -14.87 -14.89
N ASP A 114 15.39 -14.56 -16.18
CA ASP A 114 15.17 -13.20 -16.69
C ASP A 114 13.81 -12.59 -16.29
N ARG A 115 12.84 -13.42 -15.87
CA ARG A 115 11.50 -12.97 -15.42
C ARG A 115 11.45 -12.58 -13.95
N TRP A 116 12.55 -12.73 -13.19
CA TRP A 116 12.55 -12.52 -11.74
C TRP A 116 11.99 -11.14 -11.34
N SER A 117 12.28 -10.09 -12.11
CA SER A 117 11.85 -8.73 -11.81
C SER A 117 10.36 -8.52 -12.03
N GLU A 118 9.77 -9.21 -13.00
CA GLU A 118 8.32 -9.20 -13.26
C GLU A 118 7.57 -9.88 -12.10
N GLU A 119 8.03 -11.06 -11.69
CA GLU A 119 7.43 -11.83 -10.60
C GLU A 119 7.58 -11.10 -9.24
N ALA A 120 8.75 -10.50 -9.01
CA ALA A 120 9.00 -9.66 -7.84
C ALA A 120 8.00 -8.49 -7.76
N ALA A 121 7.65 -7.87 -8.89
CA ALA A 121 6.76 -6.71 -8.91
C ALA A 121 5.35 -7.10 -8.44
N GLY A 122 4.88 -8.30 -8.81
CA GLY A 122 3.63 -8.86 -8.33
C GLY A 122 3.58 -9.07 -6.81
N LEU A 123 4.72 -9.33 -6.17
CA LEU A 123 4.83 -9.54 -4.72
C LEU A 123 4.91 -8.23 -3.92
N LEU A 124 5.40 -7.15 -4.52
CA LEU A 124 5.51 -5.83 -3.87
C LEU A 124 4.19 -5.06 -3.89
N ALA A 125 3.29 -5.36 -4.83
CA ALA A 125 1.98 -4.74 -4.88
C ALA A 125 1.07 -5.23 -3.73
N ARG A 126 0.03 -4.45 -3.41
CA ARG A 126 -0.98 -4.90 -2.46
C ARG A 126 -1.79 -6.03 -3.07
N ALA A 127 -1.73 -7.21 -2.45
CA ALA A 127 -2.51 -8.37 -2.88
C ALA A 127 -4.03 -8.12 -2.78
N PRO A 128 -4.82 -8.60 -3.76
CA PRO A 128 -6.27 -8.62 -3.65
C PRO A 128 -6.73 -9.60 -2.55
N VAL A 129 -8.00 -9.52 -2.16
CA VAL A 129 -8.57 -10.41 -1.14
C VAL A 129 -9.40 -11.48 -1.81
N ASP A 130 -8.93 -12.72 -1.76
CA ASP A 130 -9.66 -13.89 -2.23
C ASP A 130 -10.51 -14.47 -1.10
N LEU A 131 -11.81 -14.62 -1.37
CA LEU A 131 -12.84 -15.15 -0.50
C LEU A 131 -13.28 -16.52 -1.02
N ARG A 132 -13.53 -17.46 -0.10
CA ARG A 132 -14.16 -18.74 -0.40
C ARG A 132 -15.62 -18.71 0.04
N VAL A 133 -16.53 -18.91 -0.90
CA VAL A 133 -17.96 -19.00 -0.60
C VAL A 133 -18.25 -20.30 0.17
N ASN A 134 -18.99 -20.20 1.27
CA ASN A 134 -19.48 -21.37 1.99
C ASN A 134 -20.71 -21.95 1.27
N THR A 135 -20.48 -22.88 0.35
CA THR A 135 -21.53 -23.48 -0.50
C THR A 135 -22.57 -24.30 0.27
N ALA A 136 -22.32 -24.62 1.54
CA ALA A 136 -23.33 -25.24 2.41
C ALA A 136 -24.38 -24.23 2.93
N LYS A 137 -24.08 -22.92 2.88
CA LYS A 137 -24.98 -21.85 3.36
C LYS A 137 -25.56 -20.99 2.23
N THR A 138 -24.84 -20.82 1.12
CA THR A 138 -25.24 -19.91 0.03
C THR A 138 -24.62 -20.31 -1.32
N THR A 139 -25.01 -19.66 -2.41
CA THR A 139 -24.40 -19.84 -3.74
C THR A 139 -23.39 -18.72 -4.05
N VAL A 140 -22.53 -18.96 -5.04
CA VAL A 140 -21.53 -17.96 -5.48
C VAL A 140 -22.20 -16.71 -6.02
N GLU A 141 -23.30 -16.87 -6.76
CA GLU A 141 -24.09 -15.78 -7.34
C GLU A 141 -24.73 -14.93 -6.25
N ALA A 142 -25.32 -15.57 -5.23
CA ALA A 142 -25.94 -14.89 -4.10
C ALA A 142 -24.90 -14.11 -3.27
N ALA A 143 -23.78 -14.75 -2.92
CA ALA A 143 -22.68 -14.08 -2.22
C ALA A 143 -22.12 -12.90 -3.02
N ARG A 144 -21.97 -13.05 -4.34
CA ARG A 144 -21.54 -11.97 -5.22
C ARG A 144 -22.53 -10.80 -5.25
N ALA A 145 -23.83 -11.08 -5.27
CA ALA A 145 -24.87 -10.05 -5.25
C ALA A 145 -24.87 -9.27 -3.92
N GLU A 146 -24.72 -9.96 -2.80
CA GLU A 146 -24.64 -9.33 -1.47
C GLU A 146 -23.42 -8.41 -1.35
N LEU A 147 -22.23 -8.89 -1.77
CA LEU A 147 -21.02 -8.07 -1.80
C LEU A 147 -21.18 -6.83 -2.69
N LYS A 148 -21.85 -6.95 -3.85
CA LYS A 148 -22.15 -5.80 -4.70
C LYS A 148 -23.10 -4.80 -4.04
N ALA A 149 -24.07 -5.28 -3.27
CA ALA A 149 -25.00 -4.42 -2.54
C ALA A 149 -24.30 -3.56 -1.48
N THR A 150 -23.14 -4.00 -0.97
CA THR A 150 -22.28 -3.21 -0.06
C THR A 150 -21.30 -2.29 -0.79
N GLY A 151 -21.42 -2.15 -2.11
CA GLY A 151 -20.55 -1.31 -2.93
C GLY A 151 -19.20 -1.92 -3.30
N LEU A 152 -19.00 -3.23 -3.06
CA LEU A 152 -17.79 -3.94 -3.47
C LEU A 152 -17.91 -4.46 -4.92
N THR A 153 -16.78 -4.72 -5.56
CA THR A 153 -16.69 -5.21 -6.94
C THR A 153 -16.11 -6.63 -7.02
N PRO A 154 -16.82 -7.67 -6.54
CA PRO A 154 -16.33 -9.04 -6.57
C PRO A 154 -16.24 -9.63 -7.99
N GLU A 155 -15.09 -10.23 -8.28
CA GLU A 155 -14.77 -10.93 -9.50
C GLU A 155 -14.57 -12.43 -9.23
N PRO A 156 -14.83 -13.34 -10.20
CA PRO A 156 -14.49 -14.76 -10.03
C PRO A 156 -12.98 -14.95 -9.84
N THR A 157 -12.57 -15.86 -8.96
CA THR A 157 -11.15 -16.24 -8.91
C THR A 157 -10.77 -17.09 -10.13
N PRO A 158 -9.51 -17.03 -10.61
CA PRO A 158 -9.11 -17.75 -11.82
C PRO A 158 -9.05 -19.28 -11.67
N TRP A 159 -8.89 -19.80 -10.45
CA TRP A 159 -8.61 -21.23 -10.21
C TRP A 159 -9.68 -21.97 -9.41
N SER A 160 -10.62 -21.26 -8.76
CA SER A 160 -11.66 -21.87 -7.93
C SER A 160 -13.05 -21.45 -8.41
N ALA A 161 -13.90 -22.45 -8.65
CA ALA A 161 -15.30 -22.23 -9.01
C ALA A 161 -16.14 -21.61 -7.88
N VAL A 162 -15.64 -21.66 -6.65
CA VAL A 162 -16.33 -21.11 -5.45
C VAL A 162 -15.58 -19.94 -4.83
N GLY A 163 -14.64 -19.36 -5.58
CA GLY A 163 -13.85 -18.22 -5.14
C GLY A 163 -14.33 -16.90 -5.71
N LEU A 164 -14.35 -15.86 -4.86
CA LEU A 164 -14.56 -14.47 -5.27
C LEU A 164 -13.34 -13.63 -4.86
N ARG A 165 -12.85 -12.80 -5.76
CA ARG A 165 -11.75 -11.86 -5.57
C ARG A 165 -12.30 -10.46 -5.39
N LEU A 166 -11.85 -9.77 -4.34
CA LEU A 166 -12.06 -8.34 -4.16
C LEU A 166 -10.76 -7.59 -4.52
N PRO A 167 -10.84 -6.44 -5.22
CA PRO A 167 -9.67 -5.64 -5.51
C PRO A 167 -8.98 -5.18 -4.23
N SER A 168 -7.68 -4.94 -4.32
CA SER A 168 -6.87 -4.49 -3.18
C SER A 168 -7.13 -3.02 -2.80
N GLU A 169 -7.74 -2.25 -3.71
CA GLU A 169 -8.05 -0.83 -3.55
C GLU A 169 -9.49 -0.49 -3.99
N PRO A 170 -10.29 0.18 -3.14
CA PRO A 170 -10.00 0.45 -1.73
C PRO A 170 -9.91 -0.84 -0.91
N ALA A 171 -9.20 -0.79 0.22
CA ALA A 171 -9.10 -1.91 1.16
C ALA A 171 -10.49 -2.48 1.51
N PRO A 172 -10.84 -3.72 1.12
CA PRO A 172 -12.14 -4.27 1.46
C PRO A 172 -12.19 -4.59 2.95
N ASN A 173 -13.19 -4.05 3.67
CA ASN A 173 -13.43 -4.38 5.07
C ASN A 173 -14.41 -5.55 5.19
N VAL A 174 -13.94 -6.74 4.84
CA VAL A 174 -14.77 -7.96 4.79
C VAL A 174 -15.34 -8.31 6.16
N GLN A 175 -14.64 -7.98 7.25
CA GLN A 175 -15.08 -8.27 8.62
C GLN A 175 -16.31 -7.48 9.05
N ALA A 176 -16.58 -6.34 8.40
CA ALA A 176 -17.76 -5.53 8.67
C ALA A 176 -19.00 -6.02 7.90
N LEU A 177 -18.89 -7.04 7.04
CA LEU A 177 -19.99 -7.56 6.26
C LEU A 177 -20.82 -8.54 7.09
N ASP A 178 -22.15 -8.47 6.94
CA ASP A 178 -23.06 -9.41 7.59
C ASP A 178 -22.80 -10.86 7.14
N ALA A 179 -22.57 -11.08 5.84
CA ALA A 179 -22.12 -12.37 5.28
C ALA A 179 -20.90 -12.99 5.99
N PHE A 180 -19.99 -12.18 6.53
CA PHE A 180 -18.81 -12.69 7.23
C PHE A 180 -19.14 -13.16 8.65
N ASN A 181 -20.16 -12.57 9.28
CA ASN A 181 -20.55 -12.84 10.66
C ASN A 181 -21.68 -13.88 10.80
N ALA A 182 -22.27 -14.33 9.69
CA ALA A 182 -23.39 -15.28 9.63
C ALA A 182 -22.96 -16.77 9.63
#